data_AF-A0A9D6PH58-F1
#
_entry.id   AF-A0A9D6PH58-F1
#
_cell.length_a   1.000
_cell.length_b   1.000
_cell.length_c   1.000
_cell.angle_alpha   90.00
_cell.angle_beta   90.00
_cell.angle_gamma   90.00
#
_symmetry.space_group_name_H-M   'P 1'
#
loop_
_entity.id
_entity.type
_entity.pdbx_description
1 polymer ?
#
loop_
_entity_poly.entity_id
_entity_poly.type
_entity_poly.pdbx_seq_one_letter_code
_entity_poly.pdbx_strand_id
1 'polypeptide(L)'
;MNTNIVTTNVRIPKNQYMQAKNNAADLDMSLNEYINTLIEEDTKNTFFGHKGKKVTGAKKEDSPYQALLDLAKKPYKPEPMGASEDDKIIYGIKD
;
A
#
# COMPACT_ATOMS: atom_id res chain seq x y z
N MET A 1 17.52 13.66 24.10
CA MET A 1 16.25 12.95 23.82
C MET A 1 16.37 11.58 24.45
N ASN A 2 15.49 11.19 25.38
CA ASN A 2 15.50 9.84 25.94
C ASN A 2 14.90 8.88 24.91
N THR A 3 15.68 7.91 24.46
CA THR A 3 15.21 6.84 23.58
C THR A 3 14.46 5.82 24.43
N ASN A 4 13.14 5.74 24.26
CA ASN A 4 12.34 4.70 24.91
C ASN A 4 12.55 3.38 24.14
N ILE A 5 13.34 2.47 24.70
CA ILE A 5 13.58 1.14 24.13
C ILE A 5 12.52 0.19 24.67
N VAL A 6 11.75 -0.43 23.77
CA VAL A 6 10.79 -1.50 24.10
C VAL A 6 11.38 -2.83 23.66
N THR A 7 11.51 -3.78 24.60
CA THR A 7 12.03 -5.12 24.31
C THR A 7 10.91 -6.14 24.26
N THR A 8 10.97 -7.06 23.29
CA THR A 8 9.97 -8.12 23.12
C THR A 8 10.65 -9.48 23.15
N ASN A 9 10.14 -10.40 23.99
CA ASN A 9 10.62 -11.78 24.04
C ASN A 9 9.72 -12.66 23.17
N VAL A 10 10.31 -13.33 22.17
CA VAL A 10 9.59 -14.21 21.25
C VAL A 10 10.03 -15.65 21.44
N ARG A 11 9.08 -16.59 21.50
CA ARG A 11 9.35 -18.03 21.53
C ARG A 11 9.26 -18.58 20.11
N ILE A 12 10.35 -19.18 19.64
CA ILE A 12 10.47 -19.64 18.25
C ILE A 12 10.84 -21.13 18.26
N PRO A 13 10.24 -21.96 17.37
CA PRO A 13 10.67 -23.33 17.15
C PRO A 13 12.16 -23.44 16.82
N LYS A 14 12.82 -24.47 17.36
CA LYS A 14 14.28 -24.63 17.26
C LYS A 14 14.80 -24.65 15.83
N ASN A 15 14.08 -25.28 14.91
CA ASN A 15 14.46 -25.35 13.49
C ASN A 15 14.51 -23.96 12.84
N GLN A 16 13.48 -23.13 13.08
CA GLN A 16 13.41 -21.77 12.55
C GLN A 16 14.49 -20.87 13.18
N TYR A 17 14.73 -21.03 14.49
CA TYR A 17 15.82 -20.32 15.17
C TYR A 17 17.18 -20.61 14.55
N MET A 18 17.48 -21.89 14.29
CA MET A 18 18.75 -22.28 13.68
C MET A 18 18.90 -21.73 12.26
N GLN A 19 17.83 -21.74 11.47
CA GLN A 19 17.84 -21.17 10.12
C GLN A 19 18.11 -19.66 10.16
N ALA A 20 17.38 -18.92 11.00
CA ALA A 20 17.56 -17.48 11.16
C ALA A 20 18.97 -17.14 11.65
N LYS A 21 19.53 -17.96 12.55
CA LYS A 21 20.90 -17.79 13.04
C LYS A 21 21.95 -17.97 11.95
N ASN A 22 21.77 -18.97 11.07
CA ASN A 22 22.69 -19.16 9.95
C ASN A 22 22.63 -17.99 8.98
N ASN A 23 21.42 -17.53 8.61
CA ASN A 23 21.26 -16.38 7.74
C ASN A 23 21.86 -15.09 8.33
N ALA A 24 21.72 -14.89 9.65
CA ALA A 24 22.34 -13.76 10.33
C ALA A 24 23.87 -13.85 10.28
N ALA A 25 24.44 -15.05 10.46
CA ALA A 25 25.87 -15.27 10.35
C ALA A 25 26.40 -15.06 8.92
N ASP A 26 25.64 -15.46 7.89
CA ASP A 26 26.01 -15.25 6.49
C ASP A 26 26.08 -13.75 6.12
N LEU A 27 25.31 -12.92 6.83
CA LEU A 27 25.29 -11.46 6.65
C LEU A 27 26.22 -10.72 7.63
N ASP A 28 26.98 -11.44 8.46
CA ASP A 28 27.83 -10.90 9.53
C ASP A 28 27.07 -9.98 10.52
N MET A 29 25.83 -10.37 10.86
CA MET A 29 24.95 -9.62 11.75
C MET A 29 24.58 -10.44 12.99
N SER A 30 24.24 -9.78 14.09
CA SER A 30 23.61 -10.49 15.22
C SER A 30 22.20 -10.95 14.84
N LEU A 31 21.73 -12.04 15.46
CA LEU A 31 20.37 -12.54 15.21
C LEU A 31 19.29 -11.50 15.51
N ASN A 32 19.48 -10.68 16.55
CA ASN A 32 18.52 -9.65 16.91
C ASN A 32 18.49 -8.52 15.88
N GLU A 33 19.65 -8.09 15.38
CA GLU A 33 19.72 -7.10 14.30
C GLU A 33 19.07 -7.65 13.03
N TYR A 34 19.37 -8.90 12.67
CA TYR A 34 18.76 -9.55 11.52
C TYR A 34 17.22 -9.58 11.62
N ILE A 35 16.68 -9.96 12.79
CA ILE A 35 15.22 -9.95 13.02
C ILE A 35 14.65 -8.53 12.91
N ASN A 36 15.32 -7.53 13.46
CA ASN A 36 14.88 -6.14 13.37
C ASN A 36 14.87 -5.65 11.92
N THR A 37 15.89 -5.97 11.13
CA THR A 37 15.95 -5.63 9.70
C THR A 37 14.80 -6.28 8.93
N LEU A 38 14.51 -7.56 9.18
CA LEU A 38 13.37 -8.25 8.56
C LEU A 38 12.04 -7.58 8.90
N ILE A 39 11.83 -7.20 10.17
CA ILE A 39 10.61 -6.51 10.58
C ILE A 39 10.49 -5.15 9.89
N GLU A 40 11.58 -4.39 9.80
CA GLU A 40 11.58 -3.12 9.10
C GLU A 40 11.26 -3.27 7.61
N GLU A 41 11.84 -4.27 6.94
CA GLU A 41 11.58 -4.56 5.54
C GLU A 41 10.14 -5.01 5.30
N ASP A 42 9.62 -5.91 6.13
CA ASP A 42 8.24 -6.38 6.04
C ASP A 42 7.24 -5.24 6.29
N THR A 43 7.54 -4.41 7.28
CA THR A 43 6.78 -3.18 7.59
C THR A 43 6.79 -2.25 6.37
N LYS A 44 7.97 -1.95 5.81
CA LYS A 44 8.09 -1.12 4.60
C LYS A 44 7.31 -1.72 3.43
N ASN A 45 7.43 -3.02 3.17
CA ASN A 45 6.74 -3.69 2.07
C ASN A 45 5.21 -3.71 2.25
N THR A 46 4.75 -3.89 3.49
CA THR A 46 3.33 -3.89 3.85
C THR A 46 2.73 -2.49 3.71
N PHE A 47 3.40 -1.45 4.21
CA PHE A 47 2.90 -0.07 4.15
C PHE A 47 3.05 0.58 2.77
N PHE A 48 4.15 0.31 2.06
CA PHE A 48 4.38 0.86 0.71
C PHE A 48 3.81 -0.01 -0.41
N GLY A 49 3.10 -1.08 -0.06
CA GLY A 49 2.25 -1.79 -1.01
C GLY A 49 3.00 -2.38 -2.18
N HIS A 50 4.11 -3.09 -1.93
CA HIS A 50 4.51 -4.13 -2.87
C HIS A 50 3.47 -5.25 -2.76
N LYS A 51 2.36 -5.07 -3.49
CA LYS A 51 1.47 -6.16 -3.92
C LYS A 51 2.36 -7.16 -4.66
N GLY A 52 2.94 -8.09 -3.92
CA GLY A 52 3.57 -9.28 -4.47
C GLY A 52 2.61 -9.85 -5.51
N LYS A 53 3.13 -10.10 -6.71
CA LYS A 53 2.48 -10.78 -7.84
C LYS A 53 1.09 -11.31 -7.49
N LYS A 54 0.05 -10.61 -7.94
CA LYS A 54 -1.32 -11.13 -7.92
C LYS A 54 -1.28 -12.55 -8.48
N VAL A 55 -1.59 -13.49 -7.60
CA VAL A 55 -1.95 -14.87 -7.92
C VAL A 55 -2.90 -14.83 -9.12
N THR A 56 -2.59 -15.62 -10.14
CA THR A 56 -3.36 -15.82 -11.37
C THR A 56 -4.86 -15.80 -11.11
N GLY A 57 -5.56 -14.77 -11.61
CA GLY A 57 -7.04 -14.72 -11.62
C GLY A 57 -7.70 -13.47 -11.07
N ALA A 58 -6.97 -12.53 -10.45
CA ALA A 58 -7.57 -11.26 -10.05
C ALA A 58 -7.89 -10.41 -11.29
N LYS A 59 -9.20 -10.23 -11.60
CA LYS A 59 -9.70 -9.27 -12.58
C LYS A 59 -8.91 -7.96 -12.40
N LYS A 60 -8.36 -7.44 -13.50
CA LYS A 60 -7.68 -6.14 -13.54
C LYS A 60 -8.64 -5.13 -12.88
N GLU A 61 -8.29 -4.70 -11.69
CA GLU A 61 -8.82 -3.44 -11.17
C GLU A 61 -8.22 -2.40 -12.10
N ASP A 62 -9.06 -1.82 -12.96
CA ASP A 62 -8.63 -0.79 -13.87
C ASP A 62 -7.94 0.30 -13.05
N SER A 63 -6.68 0.52 -13.37
CA SER A 63 -5.89 1.56 -12.72
C SER A 63 -6.66 2.89 -12.85
N PRO A 64 -6.65 3.77 -11.83
CA PRO A 64 -7.20 5.12 -11.96
C PRO A 64 -6.66 5.86 -13.20
N TYR A 65 -5.43 5.50 -13.60
CA TYR A 65 -4.77 5.99 -14.81
C TYR A 65 -5.38 5.46 -16.11
N GLN A 66 -5.88 4.21 -16.12
CA GLN A 66 -6.61 3.64 -17.25
C GLN A 66 -7.98 4.28 -17.43
N ALA A 67 -8.69 4.54 -16.32
CA ALA A 67 -9.96 5.26 -16.36
C ALA A 67 -9.82 6.68 -16.96
N LEU A 68 -8.70 7.37 -16.66
CA LEU A 68 -8.37 8.67 -17.26
C LEU A 68 -8.09 8.58 -18.76
N LEU A 69 -7.34 7.56 -19.20
CA LEU A 69 -7.08 7.33 -20.63
C LEU A 69 -8.36 6.99 -21.40
N ASP A 70 -9.28 6.25 -20.77
CA ASP A 70 -10.57 5.91 -21.38
C ASP A 70 -11.51 7.12 -21.44
N LEU A 71 -11.43 8.03 -20.48
CA LEU A 71 -12.12 9.33 -20.54
C LEU A 71 -11.59 10.17 -21.71
N ALA A 72 -10.27 10.20 -21.91
CA ALA A 72 -9.63 10.97 -22.98
C ALA A 72 -9.94 10.41 -24.39
N LYS A 73 -10.21 9.11 -24.51
CA LYS A 73 -10.56 8.45 -25.78
C LYS A 73 -12.04 8.56 -26.14
N LYS A 74 -12.91 8.89 -25.19
CA LYS A 74 -14.34 9.08 -25.47
C LYS A 74 -14.56 10.47 -26.09
N PRO A 75 -15.22 10.57 -27.26
CA PRO A 75 -15.59 11.86 -27.81
C PRO A 75 -16.57 12.52 -26.83
N TYR A 76 -16.09 13.57 -26.16
CA TYR A 76 -16.87 14.35 -25.22
C TYR A 76 -18.05 14.99 -25.96
N LYS A 77 -19.26 14.46 -25.73
CA LYS A 77 -20.50 15.17 -26.05
C LYS A 77 -20.85 15.98 -24.79
N PRO A 78 -20.73 17.32 -24.81
CA PRO A 78 -21.22 18.14 -23.72
C PRO A 78 -22.75 18.03 -23.71
N GLU A 79 -23.29 17.14 -22.89
CA GLU A 79 -24.67 17.28 -22.46
C GLU A 79 -24.67 18.32 -21.34
N PRO A 80 -25.47 19.40 -21.46
CA PRO A 80 -25.54 20.41 -20.42
C PRO A 80 -26.11 19.75 -19.16
N MET A 81 -25.31 19.64 -18.10
CA MET A 81 -25.70 18.96 -16.86
C MET A 81 -26.69 19.76 -15.99
N GLY A 82 -27.36 20.76 -16.55
CA GLY A 82 -28.22 21.68 -15.81
C GLY A 82 -27.44 22.52 -14.80
N ALA A 83 -28.11 23.47 -14.16
CA ALA A 83 -27.55 24.21 -13.03
C ALA A 83 -27.58 23.32 -11.77
N SER A 84 -26.51 23.37 -10.96
CA SER A 84 -26.48 22.71 -9.65
C SER A 84 -27.57 23.29 -8.74
N GLU A 85 -28.02 22.54 -7.72
CA GLU A 85 -29.07 23.02 -6.80
C GLU A 85 -28.67 24.33 -6.11
N ASP A 86 -27.38 24.49 -5.78
CA ASP A 86 -26.84 25.71 -5.19
C ASP A 86 -26.86 26.87 -6.19
N ASP A 87 -26.53 26.61 -7.46
CA ASP A 87 -26.58 27.63 -8.51
C ASP A 87 -28.03 28.07 -8.81
N LYS A 88 -29.01 27.17 -8.69
CA LYS A 88 -30.43 27.53 -8.85
C LYS A 88 -30.88 28.52 -7.78
N ILE A 89 -30.38 28.39 -6.54
CA ILE A 89 -30.70 29.29 -5.43
C ILE A 89 -29.99 30.64 -5.60
N ILE A 90 -28.71 30.63 -5.98
CA ILE A 90 -27.90 31.85 -6.11
C ILE A 90 -28.31 32.69 -7.32
N TYR A 91 -28.55 32.04 -8.47
CA TYR A 91 -28.84 32.73 -9.73
C TYR A 91 -30.34 32.79 -10.06
N GLY A 92 -31.21 32.24 -9.22
CA GLY A 92 -32.67 32.32 -9.36
C GLY A 92 -33.20 31.65 -10.63
N ILE A 93 -32.49 30.64 -11.15
CA ILE A 93 -32.88 29.90 -12.35
C ILE A 93 -34.02 28.95 -11.98
N LYS A 94 -35.23 29.21 -12.49
CA LYS A 94 -36.38 28.28 -12.40
C LYS A 94 -36.37 27.35 -13.62
N ASP A 95 -36.67 26.08 -13.37
CA ASP A 95 -36.74 25.01 -14.37
C ASP A 95 -37.64 25.36 -15.57
#